data_AF-A0A817JZX1-F1
#
_entry.id   AF-A0A817JZX1-F1
#
_cell.length_a   1.000
_cell.length_b   1.000
_cell.length_c   1.000
_cell.angle_alpha   90.00
_cell.angle_beta   90.00
_cell.angle_gamma   90.00
#
_symmetry.space_group_name_H-M   'P 1'
#
loop_
_entity.id
_entity.type
_entity.pdbx_description
1 polymer ?
#
loop_
_entity_poly.entity_id
_entity_poly.type
_entity_poly.pdbx_seq_one_letter_code
_entity_poly.pdbx_strand_id
1 'polypeptide(L)'
;MRDSYKFVDRLIHCFQQKKVSIEHLKSFLKNVDSIFTSIAHRQLDRLFSMRDSYKFVDRLINCFQQKKVSIERNRLQQKELEEKASSSLKEEQQLKEKLNLLISYTKQLKEQVAKEISVKKCQNRRINIMGEINTL
;
A
#
# COMPACT_ATOMS: atom_id res chain seq x y z
N MET A 1 -24.43 9.91 -5.94
CA MET A 1 -24.72 10.40 -7.32
C MET A 1 -24.08 11.74 -7.67
N ARG A 2 -23.71 12.62 -6.73
CA ARG A 2 -23.17 13.97 -7.02
C ARG A 2 -21.70 14.03 -7.49
N ASP A 3 -20.89 12.99 -7.25
CA ASP A 3 -19.45 13.01 -7.59
C ASP A 3 -19.12 12.57 -9.02
N SER A 4 -20.06 11.90 -9.70
CA SER A 4 -19.88 11.46 -11.09
C SER A 4 -19.86 12.65 -12.06
N TYR A 5 -20.67 13.68 -11.79
CA TYR A 5 -20.76 14.89 -12.64
C TYR A 5 -19.51 15.77 -12.55
N LYS A 6 -18.85 15.81 -11.38
CA LYS A 6 -17.59 16.55 -11.18
C LYS A 6 -16.38 15.94 -11.91
N PHE A 7 -16.47 14.66 -12.28
CA PHE A 7 -15.46 14.01 -13.10
C PHE A 7 -15.67 14.34 -14.58
N VAL A 8 -16.93 14.34 -15.03
CA VAL A 8 -17.32 14.75 -16.39
C VAL A 8 -16.99 16.23 -16.63
N ASP A 9 -17.25 17.12 -15.67
CA ASP A 9 -16.89 18.54 -15.77
C ASP A 9 -15.38 18.78 -15.85
N ARG A 10 -14.58 18.00 -15.10
CA ARG A 10 -13.11 18.07 -15.19
C ARG A 10 -12.58 17.56 -16.52
N LEU A 11 -13.22 16.54 -17.10
CA LEU A 11 -12.89 16.05 -18.43
C LEU A 11 -13.28 17.07 -19.51
N ILE A 12 -14.46 17.70 -19.41
CA ILE A 12 -14.91 18.74 -20.34
C ILE A 12 -13.97 19.95 -20.31
N HIS A 13 -13.55 20.39 -19.11
CA HIS A 13 -12.59 21.49 -18.97
C HIS A 13 -11.21 21.15 -19.54
N CYS A 14 -10.78 19.87 -19.45
CA CYS A 14 -9.54 19.40 -20.05
C CYS A 14 -9.64 19.32 -21.59
N PHE A 15 -10.84 18.98 -22.12
CA PHE A 15 -11.12 18.96 -23.56
C PHE A 15 -11.27 20.35 -24.18
N GLN A 16 -11.74 21.35 -23.43
CA GLN A 16 -11.85 22.74 -23.91
C GLN A 16 -10.50 23.45 -24.08
N GLN A 17 -9.43 23.00 -23.39
CA GLN A 17 -8.10 23.61 -23.48
C GLN A 17 -7.21 23.08 -24.61
N LYS A 18 -7.60 21.97 -25.26
CA LYS A 18 -6.85 21.39 -26.39
C LYS A 18 -7.71 21.46 -27.64
N LYS A 19 -7.30 22.21 -28.68
CA LYS A 19 -7.85 22.05 -30.04
C LYS A 19 -7.47 20.65 -30.53
N VAL A 20 -8.29 19.66 -30.20
CA VAL A 20 -8.15 18.29 -30.68
C VAL A 20 -8.51 18.30 -32.17
N SER A 21 -7.53 18.05 -33.03
CA SER A 21 -7.78 17.88 -34.47
C SER A 21 -8.79 16.75 -34.69
N ILE A 22 -9.71 16.94 -35.63
CA ILE A 22 -10.80 16.00 -35.98
C ILE A 22 -10.25 14.59 -36.25
N GLU A 23 -9.02 14.50 -36.76
CA GLU A 23 -8.31 13.25 -37.02
C GLU A 23 -8.01 12.46 -35.75
N HIS A 24 -7.60 13.14 -34.67
CA HIS A 24 -7.37 12.50 -33.38
C HIS A 24 -8.68 12.01 -32.78
N LEU A 25 -9.76 12.78 -32.89
CA LEU A 25 -11.08 12.38 -32.41
C LEU A 25 -11.60 11.13 -33.15
N LYS A 26 -11.43 11.08 -34.48
CA LYS A 26 -11.75 9.90 -35.30
C LYS A 26 -10.91 8.68 -34.93
N SER A 27 -9.63 8.87 -34.65
CA SER A 27 -8.75 7.80 -34.18
C SER A 27 -9.19 7.26 -32.82
N PHE A 28 -9.55 8.14 -31.88
CA PHE A 28 -10.09 7.75 -30.57
C PHE A 28 -11.40 6.98 -30.72
N LEU A 29 -12.34 7.44 -31.55
CA LEU A 29 -13.59 6.74 -31.83
C LEU A 29 -13.34 5.35 -32.42
N LYS A 30 -12.44 5.23 -33.40
CA LYS A 30 -12.06 3.95 -34.00
C LYS A 30 -11.45 2.99 -32.97
N ASN A 31 -10.64 3.51 -32.05
CA ASN A 31 -10.06 2.71 -30.98
C ASN A 31 -11.13 2.24 -29.97
N VAL A 32 -12.07 3.12 -29.61
CA VAL A 32 -13.19 2.77 -28.74
C VAL A 32 -14.09 1.73 -29.40
N ASP A 33 -14.41 1.87 -30.69
CA ASP A 33 -15.20 0.91 -31.45
C ASP A 33 -14.48 -0.43 -31.61
N SER A 34 -13.17 -0.41 -31.84
CA SER A 34 -12.34 -1.62 -31.89
C SER A 34 -12.35 -2.37 -30.55
N ILE A 35 -12.16 -1.65 -29.45
CA ILE A 35 -12.22 -2.22 -28.10
C ILE A 35 -13.62 -2.76 -27.82
N PHE A 36 -14.67 -2.00 -28.14
CA PHE A 36 -16.05 -2.43 -27.95
C PHE A 36 -16.37 -3.70 -28.74
N THR A 37 -15.97 -3.75 -30.02
CA THR A 37 -16.14 -4.91 -30.89
C THR A 37 -15.38 -6.13 -30.35
N SER A 38 -14.15 -5.93 -29.86
CA SER A 38 -13.36 -7.02 -29.25
C SER A 38 -14.03 -7.61 -28.00
N ILE A 39 -14.63 -6.75 -27.17
CA ILE A 39 -15.35 -7.16 -25.96
C ILE A 39 -16.64 -7.88 -26.34
N ALA A 40 -17.40 -7.34 -27.30
CA ALA A 40 -18.63 -7.93 -27.78
C ALA A 40 -18.39 -9.30 -28.42
N HIS A 41 -17.36 -9.44 -29.26
CA HIS A 41 -17.01 -10.70 -29.91
C HIS A 41 -16.60 -11.77 -28.88
N ARG A 42 -15.78 -11.38 -27.89
CA ARG A 42 -15.37 -12.28 -26.80
C ARG A 42 -16.54 -12.72 -25.91
N GLN A 43 -17.54 -11.86 -25.73
CA GLN A 43 -18.77 -12.22 -25.02
C GLN A 43 -19.64 -13.16 -25.85
N LEU A 44 -19.78 -12.90 -27.16
CA LEU A 44 -20.48 -13.78 -28.09
C LEU A 44 -19.81 -15.17 -28.19
N ASP A 45 -18.50 -15.25 -28.30
CA ASP A 45 -17.75 -16.53 -28.31
C ASP A 45 -17.99 -17.35 -27.04
N ARG A 46 -18.06 -16.68 -25.88
CA ARG A 46 -18.40 -17.33 -24.62
C ARG A 46 -19.83 -17.82 -24.60
N LEU A 47 -20.77 -17.05 -25.13
CA LEU A 47 -22.19 -17.44 -25.23
C LEU A 47 -22.42 -18.58 -26.22
N PHE A 48 -21.73 -18.58 -27.37
CA PHE A 48 -21.74 -19.68 -28.32
C PHE A 48 -21.10 -20.95 -27.74
N SER A 49 -19.97 -20.81 -27.03
CA SER A 49 -19.37 -21.93 -26.28
C SER A 49 -20.27 -22.47 -25.16
N MET A 50 -21.12 -21.63 -24.58
CA MET A 50 -22.14 -21.99 -23.60
C MET A 50 -23.29 -22.79 -24.23
N ARG A 51 -23.72 -22.38 -25.44
CA ARG A 51 -24.76 -23.05 -26.23
C ARG A 51 -24.30 -24.43 -26.70
N ASP A 52 -23.03 -24.55 -27.10
CA ASP A 52 -22.53 -25.74 -27.79
C ASP A 52 -21.97 -26.82 -26.85
N SER A 53 -21.76 -26.55 -25.55
CA SER A 53 -21.27 -27.58 -24.62
C SER A 53 -21.58 -27.34 -23.14
N TYR A 54 -22.34 -28.27 -22.53
CA TYR A 54 -22.54 -28.41 -21.08
C TYR A 54 -21.22 -28.36 -20.28
N LYS A 55 -20.12 -28.88 -20.86
CA LYS A 55 -18.78 -28.89 -20.24
C LYS A 55 -18.18 -27.50 -20.03
N PHE A 56 -18.63 -26.48 -20.75
CA PHE A 56 -18.19 -25.10 -20.52
C PHE A 56 -18.87 -24.49 -19.29
N VAL A 57 -20.15 -24.79 -19.09
CA VAL A 57 -20.91 -24.39 -17.90
C VAL A 57 -20.29 -25.01 -16.63
N ASP A 58 -19.92 -26.30 -16.67
CA ASP A 58 -19.25 -26.97 -15.56
C ASP A 58 -17.90 -26.31 -15.20
N ARG A 59 -17.08 -25.99 -16.21
CA ARG A 59 -15.81 -25.27 -16.00
C ARG A 59 -16.03 -23.89 -15.39
N LEU A 60 -17.08 -23.20 -15.79
CA LEU A 60 -17.42 -21.89 -15.24
C LEU A 60 -17.85 -22.00 -13.77
N ILE A 61 -18.69 -22.99 -13.43
CA ILE A 61 -19.09 -23.28 -12.05
C ILE A 61 -17.87 -23.58 -11.19
N ASN A 62 -16.96 -24.44 -11.64
CA ASN A 62 -15.73 -24.76 -10.93
C ASN A 62 -14.85 -23.51 -10.73
N CYS A 63 -14.70 -22.66 -11.74
CA CYS A 63 -13.98 -21.39 -11.61
C CYS A 63 -14.61 -20.45 -10.57
N PHE A 64 -15.94 -20.36 -10.53
CA PHE A 64 -16.64 -19.54 -9.53
C PHE A 64 -16.49 -20.11 -8.11
N GLN A 65 -16.58 -21.43 -7.95
CA GLN A 65 -16.36 -22.09 -6.66
C GLN A 65 -14.94 -21.85 -6.15
N GLN A 66 -13.92 -22.03 -7.00
CA GLN A 66 -12.54 -21.74 -6.64
C GLN A 66 -12.33 -20.27 -6.27
N LYS A 67 -12.89 -19.34 -7.05
CA LYS A 67 -12.83 -17.90 -6.73
C LYS A 67 -13.49 -17.60 -5.38
N LYS A 68 -14.63 -18.20 -5.07
CA LYS A 68 -15.31 -18.04 -3.78
C LYS A 68 -14.43 -18.50 -2.62
N VAL A 69 -13.82 -19.67 -2.73
CA VAL A 69 -12.88 -20.20 -1.71
C VAL A 69 -11.69 -19.25 -1.53
N SER A 70 -11.11 -18.75 -2.63
CA SER A 70 -10.00 -17.79 -2.57
C SER A 70 -10.40 -16.46 -1.93
N ILE A 71 -11.63 -15.96 -2.16
CA ILE A 71 -12.14 -14.75 -1.52
C ILE A 71 -12.26 -14.93 -0.01
N GLU A 72 -12.82 -16.05 0.45
CA GLU A 72 -12.96 -16.33 1.87
C GLU A 72 -11.58 -16.49 2.55
N ARG A 73 -10.63 -17.17 1.90
CA ARG A 73 -9.24 -17.24 2.40
C ARG A 73 -8.60 -15.86 2.50
N ASN A 74 -8.72 -15.03 1.47
CA ASN A 74 -8.16 -13.67 1.49
C ASN A 74 -8.78 -12.81 2.59
N ARG A 75 -10.08 -12.98 2.88
CA ARG A 75 -10.74 -12.28 4.00
C ARG A 75 -10.19 -12.67 5.35
N LEU A 76 -9.92 -13.97 5.57
CA LEU A 76 -9.28 -14.44 6.80
C LEU A 76 -7.86 -13.88 6.92
N GLN A 77 -7.07 -13.96 5.84
CA GLN A 77 -5.71 -13.42 5.81
C GLN A 77 -5.68 -11.91 6.04
N GLN A 78 -6.65 -11.16 5.50
CA GLN A 78 -6.75 -9.73 5.74
C GLN A 78 -6.94 -9.43 7.23
N LYS A 79 -7.83 -10.14 7.92
CA LYS A 79 -8.04 -9.98 9.36
C LYS A 79 -6.78 -10.31 10.16
N GLU A 80 -6.12 -11.43 9.85
CA GLU A 80 -4.87 -11.81 10.51
C GLU A 80 -3.76 -10.76 10.32
N LEU A 81 -3.67 -10.19 9.13
CA LEU A 81 -2.70 -9.12 8.84
C LEU A 81 -3.03 -7.83 9.58
N GLU A 82 -4.31 -7.45 9.69
CA GLU A 82 -4.74 -6.29 10.46
C GLU A 82 -4.42 -6.45 11.95
N GLU A 83 -4.69 -7.63 12.51
CA GLU A 83 -4.35 -7.95 13.90
C GLU A 83 -2.84 -7.91 14.13
N LYS A 84 -2.06 -8.56 13.25
CA LYS A 84 -0.59 -8.58 13.33
C LYS A 84 0.02 -7.19 13.17
N ALA A 85 -0.49 -6.37 12.25
CA ALA A 85 -0.04 -4.99 12.09
C ALA A 85 -0.31 -4.19 13.38
N SER A 86 -1.47 -4.37 14.00
CA SER A 86 -1.80 -3.69 15.25
C SER A 86 -0.92 -4.14 16.43
N SER A 87 -0.57 -5.43 16.51
CA SER A 87 0.32 -5.93 17.56
C SER A 87 1.76 -5.46 17.36
N SER A 88 2.27 -5.53 16.13
CA SER A 88 3.63 -5.04 15.81
C SER A 88 3.77 -3.55 16.08
N LEU A 89 2.74 -2.74 15.80
CA LEU A 89 2.78 -1.30 16.12
C LEU A 89 2.85 -1.06 17.64
N LYS A 90 2.10 -1.83 18.43
CA LYS A 90 2.15 -1.75 19.90
C LYS A 90 3.53 -2.17 20.43
N GLU A 91 4.10 -3.24 19.90
CA GLU A 91 5.44 -3.70 20.25
C GLU A 91 6.50 -2.66 19.90
N GLU A 92 6.41 -2.05 18.71
CA GLU A 92 7.32 -0.98 18.28
C GLU A 92 7.25 0.23 19.21
N GLN A 93 6.04 0.65 19.61
CA GLN A 93 5.85 1.74 20.57
C GLN A 93 6.50 1.43 21.92
N GLN A 94 6.26 0.24 22.48
CA GLN A 94 6.85 -0.19 23.75
C GLN A 94 8.38 -0.27 23.67
N LEU A 95 8.91 -0.79 22.57
CA LEU A 95 10.36 -0.87 22.33
C LEU A 95 10.98 0.52 22.22
N LYS A 96 10.32 1.45 21.54
CA LYS A 96 10.76 2.84 21.40
C LYS A 96 10.77 3.57 22.74
N GLU A 97 9.76 3.36 23.58
CA GLU A 97 9.72 3.90 24.94
C GLU A 97 10.88 3.37 25.81
N LYS A 98 11.12 2.05 25.77
CA LYS A 98 12.25 1.42 26.48
C LYS A 98 13.60 1.93 25.98
N LEU A 99 13.74 2.11 24.66
CA LEU A 99 14.95 2.66 24.05
C LEU A 99 15.21 4.09 24.53
N ASN A 100 14.18 4.94 24.55
CA ASN A 100 14.31 6.31 25.06
C ASN A 100 14.74 6.35 26.54
N LEU A 101 14.19 5.46 27.36
CA LEU A 101 14.58 5.34 28.76
C LEU A 101 16.03 4.85 28.92
N LEU A 102 16.48 3.92 28.08
CA LEU A 102 17.88 3.48 28.07
C LEU A 102 18.83 4.60 27.63
N ILE A 103 18.46 5.39 26.61
CA ILE A 103 19.24 6.54 26.16
C ILE A 103 19.36 7.59 27.28
N SER A 104 18.27 7.89 28.00
CA SER A 104 18.32 8.85 29.10
C SER A 104 19.19 8.36 30.25
N TYR A 105 19.05 7.10 30.64
CA TYR A 105 19.85 6.49 31.71
C TYR A 105 21.34 6.45 31.36
N THR A 106 21.69 6.04 30.13
CA THR A 106 23.08 6.00 29.67
C THR A 106 23.72 7.39 29.59
N LYS A 107 22.96 8.43 29.21
CA LYS A 107 23.42 9.83 29.28
C LYS A 107 23.71 10.27 30.71
N GLN A 108 22.80 9.99 31.66
CA GLN A 108 23.01 10.32 33.07
C GLN A 108 24.23 9.59 33.66
N LEU A 109 24.36 8.30 33.37
CA LEU A 109 25.49 7.50 33.85
C LEU A 109 26.81 8.02 33.27
N LYS A 110 26.82 8.38 31.99
CA LYS A 110 27.98 8.99 31.33
C LYS A 110 28.41 10.29 32.01
N GLU A 111 27.46 11.15 32.40
CA GLU A 111 27.76 12.37 33.16
C GLU A 111 28.31 12.07 34.56
N GLN A 112 27.74 11.10 35.27
CA GLN A 112 28.21 10.68 36.60
C GLN A 112 29.64 10.14 36.54
N VAL A 113 29.91 9.23 35.60
CA VAL A 113 31.25 8.65 35.40
C VAL A 113 32.25 9.73 34.98
N ALA A 114 31.85 10.68 34.11
CA ALA A 114 32.73 11.79 33.72
C ALA A 114 33.13 12.66 34.93
N LYS A 115 32.19 12.95 35.84
CA LYS A 115 32.46 13.67 37.10
C LYS A 115 33.41 12.87 37.99
N GLU A 116 33.16 11.58 38.18
CA GLU A 116 34.03 10.74 39.00
C GLU A 116 35.46 10.64 38.48
N ILE A 117 35.64 10.47 37.17
CA ILE A 117 36.97 10.41 36.55
C ILE A 117 37.67 11.77 36.65
N SER A 118 36.95 12.87 36.45
CA SER A 118 37.48 14.23 36.57
C SER A 118 38.11 14.48 37.94
N VAL A 119 37.40 14.12 39.02
CA VAL A 119 37.86 14.31 40.41
C VAL A 119 38.99 13.35 40.76
N LYS A 120 38.87 12.06 40.41
CA LYS A 120 39.81 11.02 40.86
C LYS A 120 41.10 10.96 40.03
N LYS A 121 41.04 11.20 38.72
CA LYS A 121 42.16 10.93 37.80
C LYS A 121 42.68 12.14 37.04
N CYS A 122 41.89 13.20 36.89
CA CYS A 122 42.22 14.30 35.97
C CYS A 122 42.22 15.69 36.60
N GLN A 123 42.50 15.80 37.91
CA GLN A 123 42.76 17.08 38.59
C GLN A 123 41.65 18.13 38.31
N ASN A 124 40.38 17.73 38.38
CA ASN A 124 39.21 18.58 38.13
C ASN A 124 39.11 19.19 36.73
N ARG A 125 39.80 18.63 35.72
CA ARG A 125 39.59 19.02 34.32
C ARG A 125 38.25 18.48 33.82
N ARG A 126 37.53 19.26 33.01
CA ARG A 126 36.31 18.79 32.34
C ARG A 126 36.66 17.71 31.31
N ILE A 127 35.99 16.57 31.39
CA ILE A 127 36.16 15.44 30.47
C ILE A 127 34.82 15.14 29.85
N ASN A 128 34.80 14.91 28.54
CA ASN A 128 33.66 14.36 27.83
C ASN A 128 33.97 12.92 27.44
N ILE A 129 33.17 11.97 27.91
CA ILE A 129 33.26 10.58 27.48
C ILE A 129 32.69 10.50 26.05
N MET A 130 33.35 9.81 25.12
CA MET A 130 32.87 9.67 23.74
C MET A 130 32.07 8.38 23.56
N GLY A 131 31.14 8.39 22.60
CA GLY A 131 30.20 7.29 22.34
C GLY A 131 28.80 7.61 22.84
N GLU A 132 27.81 7.40 21.97
CA GLU A 132 26.38 7.51 22.26
C GLU A 132 25.66 6.33 21.60
N ILE A 133 24.56 5.88 22.21
CA ILE A 133 23.67 4.89 21.59
C ILE A 133 22.84 5.64 20.56
N ASN A 134 23.27 5.57 19.30
CA ASN A 134 22.65 6.26 18.16
C ASN A 134 22.25 5.23 17.11
N THR A 135 21.50 4.21 17.53
CA THR A 135 20.95 3.21 16.60
C THR A 135 19.59 3.69 16.11
N LEU A 136 19.53 3.98 14.81
CA LEU A 136 18.34 4.32 14.02
C LEU A 136 17.33 3.18 13.97
#